data_AF-A0A5A9GGL6-F1
#
_entry.id   AF-A0A5A9GGL6-F1
#
_cell.length_a   1.000
_cell.length_b   1.000
_cell.length_c   1.000
_cell.angle_alpha   90.00
_cell.angle_beta   90.00
_cell.angle_gamma   90.00
#
_symmetry.space_group_name_H-M   'P 1'
#
loop_
_entity.id
_entity.type
_entity.pdbx_description
1 polymer ?
#
loop_
_entity_poly.entity_id
_entity_poly.type
_entity_poly.pdbx_seq_one_letter_code
_entity_poly.pdbx_strand_id
1 'polypeptide(L)'
;MPVALIAFGIANLVTCALPTKARAGEAGKGFAVGASEVKSLANQKEKATEEISGQTLAIQREIQGAVGAIRGIADTVQQVNQIATSIASAVEEQTAATGEISRNVQQTAQGTAKVSRNIMGVNDASQEAWRSAREVPQAADGLGTQVQSLRESVKRLHYPHPRGLTPSLTPSPPLSRKAPGAGVPGPSSLPKRSAKPRQPFTTVPPLGCSTWPDI
;
A
#
# COMPACT_ATOMS: atom_id res chain seq x y z
N MET A 1 55.95 -33.59 -29.53
CA MET A 1 57.24 -33.37 -30.22
C MET A 1 58.34 -34.38 -29.82
N PRO A 2 58.66 -34.64 -28.54
CA PRO A 2 59.80 -35.51 -28.21
C PRO A 2 59.56 -37.02 -28.44
N VAL A 3 58.33 -37.53 -28.26
CA VAL A 3 58.04 -38.97 -28.38
C VAL A 3 58.02 -39.46 -29.85
N ALA A 4 57.50 -38.64 -30.77
CA ALA A 4 57.54 -38.91 -32.20
C ALA A 4 58.98 -38.92 -32.74
N LEU A 5 59.86 -38.04 -32.22
CA LEU A 5 61.28 -38.03 -32.56
C LEU A 5 61.99 -39.32 -32.13
N ILE A 6 61.62 -39.90 -30.97
CA ILE A 6 62.18 -41.16 -30.48
C ILE A 6 61.71 -42.34 -31.35
N ALA A 7 60.42 -42.41 -31.69
CA ALA A 7 59.88 -43.45 -32.57
C ALA A 7 60.47 -43.38 -33.99
N PHE A 8 60.58 -42.18 -34.56
CA PHE A 8 61.21 -41.94 -35.86
C PHE A 8 62.71 -42.29 -35.83
N GLY A 9 63.42 -41.97 -34.75
CA GLY A 9 64.81 -42.33 -34.55
C GLY A 9 65.05 -43.84 -34.54
N ILE A 10 64.20 -44.61 -33.86
CA ILE A 10 64.29 -46.08 -33.78
C ILE A 10 63.96 -46.71 -35.15
N ALA A 11 62.91 -46.24 -35.82
CA ALA A 11 62.52 -46.74 -37.15
C ALA A 11 63.60 -46.47 -38.21
N ASN A 12 64.23 -45.29 -38.19
CA ASN A 12 65.30 -44.93 -39.11
C ASN A 12 66.58 -45.74 -38.83
N LEU A 13 66.93 -45.95 -37.56
CA LEU A 13 68.07 -46.78 -37.14
C LEU A 13 67.92 -48.24 -37.60
N VAL A 14 66.71 -48.82 -37.50
CA VAL A 14 66.42 -50.17 -38.03
C VAL A 14 66.52 -50.21 -39.55
N THR A 15 66.08 -49.15 -40.24
CA THR A 15 66.07 -49.07 -41.71
C THR A 15 67.49 -48.96 -42.29
N CYS A 16 68.37 -48.17 -41.66
CA CYS A 16 69.79 -48.08 -42.03
C CYS A 16 70.57 -49.40 -41.87
N ALA A 17 70.10 -50.34 -41.05
CA ALA A 17 70.74 -51.65 -40.83
C ALA A 17 70.28 -52.76 -41.80
N LEU A 18 69.29 -52.50 -42.67
CA LEU A 18 68.77 -53.46 -43.65
C LEU A 18 69.79 -53.85 -44.75
N PRO A 19 70.60 -52.93 -45.33
CA PRO A 19 71.56 -53.26 -46.40
C PRO A 19 72.67 -54.22 -45.92
N THR A 20 73.14 -54.03 -44.68
CA THR A 20 74.13 -54.90 -44.04
C THR A 20 73.61 -56.32 -43.77
N LYS A 21 72.28 -56.51 -43.68
CA LYS A 21 71.63 -57.82 -43.45
C LYS A 21 71.33 -58.59 -44.73
N ALA A 22 71.03 -57.92 -45.84
CA ALA A 22 70.86 -58.58 -47.15
C ALA A 22 72.14 -59.33 -47.58
N ARG A 23 73.30 -58.91 -47.05
CA ARG A 23 74.62 -59.53 -47.21
C ARG A 23 74.82 -60.82 -46.39
N ALA A 24 73.97 -61.11 -45.39
CA ALA A 24 74.19 -62.16 -44.38
C ALA A 24 73.48 -63.51 -44.66
N GLY A 25 72.79 -63.66 -45.79
CA GLY A 25 72.16 -64.94 -46.18
C GLY A 25 71.11 -65.45 -45.18
N GLU A 26 71.03 -66.77 -44.98
CA GLU A 26 70.00 -67.46 -44.18
C GLU A 26 69.97 -67.04 -42.69
N ALA A 27 71.12 -66.64 -42.13
CA ALA A 27 71.23 -66.09 -40.77
C ALA A 27 70.54 -64.71 -40.59
N GLY A 28 70.30 -63.98 -41.69
CA GLY A 28 69.63 -62.68 -41.69
C GLY A 28 68.10 -62.74 -41.58
N LYS A 29 67.47 -63.90 -41.82
CA LYS A 29 65.99 -64.05 -41.84
C LYS A 29 65.34 -63.73 -40.48
N GLY A 30 65.88 -64.23 -39.36
CA GLY A 30 65.36 -63.94 -38.02
C GLY A 30 65.53 -62.46 -37.61
N PHE A 31 66.63 -61.85 -38.05
CA PHE A 31 66.91 -60.43 -37.83
C PHE A 31 66.06 -59.50 -38.71
N ALA A 32 65.59 -59.97 -39.86
CA ALA A 32 64.64 -59.27 -40.71
C ALA A 32 63.22 -59.28 -40.09
N VAL A 33 62.81 -60.42 -39.50
CA VAL A 33 61.55 -60.52 -38.74
C VAL A 33 61.57 -59.59 -37.53
N GLY A 34 62.64 -59.60 -36.73
CA GLY A 34 62.77 -58.69 -35.59
C GLY A 34 62.81 -57.20 -35.98
N ALA A 35 63.41 -56.85 -37.13
CA ALA A 35 63.39 -55.50 -37.66
C ALA A 35 61.98 -55.07 -38.10
N SER A 36 61.21 -55.97 -38.71
CA SER A 36 59.81 -55.75 -39.06
C SER A 36 58.93 -55.55 -37.82
N GLU A 37 59.17 -56.33 -36.76
CA GLU A 37 58.48 -56.23 -35.47
C GLU A 37 58.71 -54.86 -34.82
N VAL A 38 59.97 -54.40 -34.78
CA VAL A 38 60.34 -53.08 -34.21
C VAL A 38 59.73 -51.94 -35.03
N LYS A 39 59.70 -52.05 -36.37
CA LYS A 39 59.05 -51.07 -37.23
C LYS A 39 57.53 -51.03 -37.02
N SER A 40 56.91 -52.19 -36.87
CA SER A 40 55.48 -52.31 -36.55
C SER A 40 55.16 -51.67 -35.19
N LEU A 41 55.97 -51.94 -34.17
CA LEU A 41 55.82 -51.36 -32.83
C LEU A 41 56.03 -49.84 -32.83
N ALA A 42 56.98 -49.32 -33.61
CA ALA A 42 57.20 -47.89 -33.77
C ALA A 42 55.98 -47.20 -34.41
N ASN A 43 55.39 -47.79 -35.45
CA ASN A 43 54.17 -47.29 -36.08
C ASN A 43 52.96 -47.33 -35.13
N GLN A 44 52.83 -48.41 -34.33
CA GLN A 44 51.77 -48.49 -33.31
C GLN A 44 51.93 -47.41 -32.23
N LYS A 45 53.17 -47.13 -31.80
CA LYS A 45 53.47 -46.05 -30.84
C LYS A 45 53.14 -44.66 -31.41
N GLU A 46 53.47 -44.42 -32.68
CA GLU A 46 53.15 -43.17 -33.36
C GLU A 46 51.64 -42.95 -33.40
N LYS A 47 50.88 -43.96 -33.86
CA LYS A 47 49.41 -43.91 -33.89
C LYS A 47 48.79 -43.69 -32.51
N ALA A 48 49.25 -44.42 -31.49
CA ALA A 48 48.78 -44.23 -30.13
C ALA A 48 49.08 -42.82 -29.58
N THR A 49 50.23 -42.24 -29.94
CA THR A 49 50.61 -40.88 -29.54
C THR A 49 49.72 -39.83 -30.22
N GLU A 50 49.35 -40.06 -31.48
CA GLU A 50 48.44 -39.21 -32.24
C GLU A 50 47.01 -39.25 -31.66
N GLU A 51 46.51 -40.44 -31.31
CA GLU A 51 45.24 -40.63 -30.60
C GLU A 51 45.23 -39.92 -29.23
N ILE A 52 46.28 -40.09 -28.42
CA ILE A 52 46.43 -39.39 -27.12
C ILE A 52 46.46 -37.88 -27.32
N SER A 53 47.14 -37.38 -28.35
CA SER A 53 47.19 -35.95 -28.66
C SER A 53 45.81 -35.42 -29.03
N GLY A 54 45.05 -36.16 -29.85
CA GLY A 54 43.66 -35.84 -30.18
C GLY A 54 42.75 -35.81 -28.95
N GLN A 55 42.86 -36.81 -28.07
CA GLN A 55 42.11 -36.86 -26.81
C GLN A 55 42.48 -35.69 -25.88
N THR A 56 43.76 -35.35 -25.78
CA THR A 56 44.22 -34.22 -24.96
C THR A 56 43.63 -32.90 -25.47
N LEU A 57 43.61 -32.70 -26.79
CA LEU A 57 42.99 -31.51 -27.40
C LEU A 57 41.47 -31.46 -27.20
N ALA A 58 40.80 -32.61 -27.14
CA ALA A 58 39.37 -32.69 -26.82
C ALA A 58 39.11 -32.31 -25.35
N ILE A 59 39.87 -32.89 -24.42
CA ILE A 59 39.80 -32.56 -22.98
C ILE A 59 40.08 -31.08 -22.75
N GLN A 60 41.08 -30.51 -23.40
CA GLN A 60 41.39 -29.08 -23.29
C GLN A 60 40.23 -28.20 -23.76
N ARG A 61 39.54 -28.58 -24.85
CA ARG A 61 38.35 -27.86 -25.34
C ARG A 61 37.19 -27.93 -24.34
N GLU A 62 36.93 -29.10 -23.76
CA GLU A 62 35.91 -29.27 -22.72
C GLU A 62 36.22 -28.42 -21.48
N ILE A 63 37.49 -28.39 -21.05
CA ILE A 63 37.94 -27.54 -19.93
C ILE A 63 37.71 -26.06 -20.25
N GLN A 64 38.02 -25.60 -21.47
CA GLN A 64 37.74 -24.22 -21.88
C GLN A 64 36.24 -23.90 -21.86
N GLY A 65 35.38 -24.84 -22.27
CA GLY A 65 33.93 -24.74 -22.15
C GLY A 65 33.48 -24.60 -20.69
N ALA A 66 34.00 -25.46 -19.80
CA ALA A 66 33.71 -25.41 -18.36
C ALA A 66 34.14 -24.08 -17.73
N VAL A 67 35.32 -23.56 -18.09
CA VAL A 67 35.79 -22.24 -17.63
C VAL A 67 34.87 -21.12 -18.13
N GLY A 68 34.39 -21.20 -19.38
CA GLY A 68 33.41 -20.27 -19.92
C GLY A 68 32.09 -20.28 -19.13
N ALA A 69 31.58 -21.46 -18.82
CA ALA A 69 30.38 -21.62 -18.00
C ALA A 69 30.55 -21.04 -16.59
N ILE A 70 31.70 -21.28 -15.94
CA ILE A 70 32.02 -20.72 -14.62
C ILE A 70 32.06 -19.19 -14.65
N ARG A 71 32.60 -18.58 -15.72
CA ARG A 71 32.57 -17.13 -15.90
C ARG A 71 31.14 -16.60 -16.01
N GLY A 72 30.28 -17.26 -16.79
CA GLY A 72 28.86 -16.86 -16.88
C GLY A 72 28.13 -16.96 -15.54
N ILE A 73 28.47 -17.96 -14.71
CA ILE A 73 27.94 -18.06 -13.34
C ILE A 73 28.44 -16.88 -12.49
N ALA A 74 29.73 -16.54 -12.56
CA ALA A 74 30.30 -15.41 -11.83
C ALA A 74 29.62 -14.07 -12.20
N ASP A 75 29.40 -13.82 -13.49
CA ASP A 75 28.69 -12.64 -13.98
C ASP A 75 27.25 -12.58 -13.45
N THR A 76 26.55 -13.73 -13.46
CA THR A 76 25.20 -13.83 -12.91
C THR A 76 25.16 -13.51 -11.42
N VAL A 77 26.11 -14.04 -10.64
CA VAL A 77 26.23 -13.74 -9.20
C VAL A 77 26.50 -12.25 -8.97
N GLN A 78 27.33 -11.62 -9.81
CA GLN A 78 27.59 -10.19 -9.72
C GLN A 78 26.33 -9.36 -9.98
N GLN A 79 25.53 -9.73 -10.98
CA GLN A 79 24.23 -9.08 -11.26
C GLN A 79 23.27 -9.24 -10.09
N VAL A 80 23.17 -10.43 -9.50
CA VAL A 80 22.35 -10.67 -8.30
C VAL A 80 22.77 -9.76 -7.15
N ASN A 81 24.08 -9.58 -6.94
CA ASN A 81 24.59 -8.68 -5.89
C ASN A 81 24.22 -7.21 -6.14
N GLN A 82 24.28 -6.76 -7.39
CA GLN A 82 23.85 -5.41 -7.78
C GLN A 82 22.35 -5.21 -7.54
N ILE A 83 21.52 -6.18 -7.92
CA ILE A 83 20.08 -6.15 -7.69
C ILE A 83 19.78 -6.14 -6.19
N ALA A 84 20.42 -6.99 -5.41
CA ALA A 84 20.25 -7.05 -3.96
C ALA A 84 20.59 -5.71 -3.29
N THR A 85 21.65 -5.03 -3.76
CA THR A 85 22.03 -3.69 -3.29
C THR A 85 20.95 -2.66 -3.61
N SER A 86 20.41 -2.69 -4.82
CA SER A 86 19.31 -1.80 -5.23
C SER A 86 18.03 -2.03 -4.41
N ILE A 87 17.68 -3.31 -4.17
CA ILE A 87 16.55 -3.68 -3.31
C ILE A 87 16.77 -3.18 -1.88
N ALA A 88 17.97 -3.32 -1.32
CA ALA A 88 18.28 -2.83 0.01
C ALA A 88 18.04 -1.31 0.12
N SER A 89 18.55 -0.54 -0.84
CA SER A 89 18.31 0.92 -0.89
C SER A 89 16.82 1.25 -1.01
N ALA A 90 16.08 0.54 -1.86
CA ALA A 90 14.64 0.75 -2.00
C ALA A 90 13.86 0.42 -0.71
N VAL A 91 14.28 -0.62 0.03
CA VAL A 91 13.69 -0.98 1.33
C VAL A 91 13.98 0.07 2.39
N GLU A 92 15.17 0.67 2.40
CA GLU A 92 15.51 1.79 3.28
C GLU A 92 14.61 3.01 3.00
N GLU A 93 14.42 3.36 1.72
CA GLU A 93 13.54 4.46 1.32
C GLU A 93 12.07 4.19 1.71
N GLN A 94 11.58 2.97 1.47
CA GLN A 94 10.24 2.56 1.90
C GLN A 94 10.05 2.62 3.41
N THR A 95 11.09 2.27 4.18
CA THR A 95 11.06 2.34 5.65
C THR A 95 10.98 3.79 6.11
N ALA A 96 11.75 4.70 5.48
CA ALA A 96 11.68 6.13 5.76
C ALA A 96 10.28 6.70 5.44
N ALA A 97 9.73 6.38 4.26
CA ALA A 97 8.40 6.81 3.84
C ALA A 97 7.29 6.27 4.78
N THR A 98 7.38 5.01 5.20
CA THR A 98 6.44 4.42 6.17
C THR A 98 6.52 5.15 7.52
N GLY A 99 7.74 5.53 7.95
CA GLY A 99 7.95 6.36 9.13
C GLY A 99 7.28 7.73 9.02
N GLU A 100 7.37 8.39 7.86
CA GLU A 100 6.68 9.66 7.59
C GLU A 100 5.16 9.52 7.59
N ILE A 101 4.62 8.47 6.97
CA ILE A 101 3.18 8.18 6.97
C ILE A 101 2.70 8.01 8.41
N SER A 102 3.40 7.21 9.22
CA SER A 102 3.03 6.99 10.63
C SER A 102 3.01 8.31 11.41
N ARG A 103 4.02 9.17 11.24
CA ARG A 103 4.04 10.52 11.85
C ARG A 103 2.86 11.37 11.39
N ASN A 104 2.55 11.38 10.09
CA ASN A 104 1.43 12.15 9.53
C ASN A 104 0.08 11.66 10.06
N VAL A 105 -0.12 10.34 10.15
CA VAL A 105 -1.33 9.73 10.74
C VAL A 105 -1.49 10.15 12.20
N GLN A 106 -0.41 10.13 12.99
CA GLN A 106 -0.46 10.58 14.38
C GLN A 106 -0.81 12.07 14.49
N GLN A 107 -0.19 12.92 13.66
CA GLN A 107 -0.50 14.35 13.63
C GLN A 107 -1.97 14.59 13.23
N THR A 108 -2.46 13.87 12.23
CA THR A 108 -3.86 13.94 11.78
C THR A 108 -4.82 13.51 12.88
N ALA A 109 -4.54 12.40 13.58
CA ALA A 109 -5.34 11.93 14.70
C ALA A 109 -5.39 12.97 15.85
N GLN A 110 -4.27 13.61 16.18
CA GLN A 110 -4.23 14.71 17.14
C GLN A 110 -5.05 15.92 16.66
N GLY A 111 -4.98 16.24 15.37
CA GLY A 111 -5.80 17.26 14.72
C GLY A 111 -7.29 16.97 14.87
N THR A 112 -7.72 15.76 14.54
CA THR A 112 -9.11 15.30 14.70
C THR A 112 -9.57 15.38 16.16
N ALA A 113 -8.72 15.02 17.13
CA ALA A 113 -9.03 15.17 18.55
C ALA A 113 -9.19 16.64 18.98
N LYS A 114 -8.38 17.55 18.44
CA LYS A 114 -8.56 19.00 18.65
C LYS A 114 -9.89 19.50 18.06
N VAL A 115 -10.21 19.09 16.84
CA VAL A 115 -11.49 19.44 16.19
C VAL A 115 -12.68 18.94 17.01
N SER A 116 -12.63 17.70 17.50
CA SER A 116 -13.67 17.14 18.37
C SER A 116 -13.89 17.98 19.64
N ARG A 117 -12.81 18.40 20.31
CA ARG A 117 -12.91 19.31 21.47
C ARG A 117 -13.51 20.67 21.10
N ASN A 118 -13.13 21.24 19.97
CA ASN A 118 -13.70 22.50 19.50
C ASN A 118 -15.20 22.37 19.24
N ILE A 119 -15.66 21.25 18.68
CA ILE A 119 -17.09 20.98 18.45
C ILE A 119 -17.85 20.89 19.78
N MET A 120 -17.28 20.24 20.81
CA MET A 120 -17.89 20.24 22.14
C MET A 120 -18.01 21.66 22.71
N GLY A 121 -16.96 22.48 22.59
CA GLY A 121 -17.01 23.87 23.02
C GLY A 121 -18.06 24.71 22.27
N VAL A 122 -18.22 24.49 20.95
CA VAL A 122 -19.28 25.13 20.15
C VAL A 122 -20.67 24.69 20.63
N ASN A 123 -20.84 23.42 20.97
CA ASN A 123 -22.09 22.90 21.50
C ASN A 123 -22.44 23.52 22.86
N ASP A 124 -21.47 23.67 23.75
CA ASP A 124 -21.66 24.30 25.06
C ASP A 124 -22.01 25.79 24.93
N ALA A 125 -21.28 26.53 24.08
CA ALA A 125 -21.58 27.92 23.78
C ALA A 125 -22.98 28.10 23.17
N SER A 126 -23.41 27.16 22.32
CA SER A 126 -24.76 27.17 21.75
C SER A 126 -25.83 26.93 22.82
N GLN A 127 -25.60 26.02 23.77
CA GLN A 127 -26.52 25.79 24.89
C GLN A 127 -26.65 27.02 25.79
N GLU A 128 -25.55 27.70 26.08
CA GLU A 128 -25.56 28.94 26.86
C GLU A 128 -26.34 30.06 26.14
N ALA A 129 -26.14 30.20 24.82
CA ALA A 129 -26.89 31.14 24.01
C ALA A 129 -28.40 30.82 24.02
N TRP A 130 -28.78 29.54 23.95
CA TRP A 130 -30.18 29.11 24.08
C TRP A 130 -30.78 29.46 25.44
N ARG A 131 -30.01 29.30 26.52
CA ARG A 131 -30.45 29.65 27.88
C ARG A 131 -30.67 31.15 28.01
N SER A 132 -29.70 31.95 27.59
CA SER A 132 -29.80 33.41 27.55
C SER A 132 -31.01 33.89 26.74
N ALA A 133 -31.25 33.28 25.57
CA ALA A 133 -32.40 33.60 24.73
C ALA A 133 -33.76 33.29 25.40
N ARG A 134 -33.82 32.35 26.37
CA ARG A 134 -35.03 32.08 27.18
C ARG A 134 -35.18 33.03 28.36
N GLU A 135 -34.08 33.51 28.92
CA GLU A 135 -34.08 34.47 30.02
C GLU A 135 -34.56 35.86 29.56
N VAL A 136 -34.26 36.26 28.31
CA VAL A 136 -34.65 37.58 27.77
C VAL A 136 -36.17 37.81 27.76
N PRO A 137 -37.03 36.91 27.25
CA PRO A 137 -38.48 37.06 27.36
C PRO A 137 -38.98 37.12 28.81
N GLN A 138 -38.41 36.32 29.72
CA GLN A 138 -38.80 36.34 31.13
C GLN A 138 -38.50 37.69 31.79
N ALA A 139 -37.33 38.28 31.48
CA ALA A 139 -36.99 39.61 31.93
C ALA A 139 -37.94 40.67 31.35
N ALA A 140 -38.29 40.56 30.05
CA ALA A 140 -39.26 41.45 29.41
C ALA A 140 -40.67 41.34 30.03
N ASP A 141 -41.15 40.13 30.33
CA ASP A 141 -42.44 39.91 31.03
C ASP A 141 -42.43 40.49 32.46
N GLY A 142 -41.30 40.34 33.16
CA GLY A 142 -41.08 40.94 34.48
C GLY A 142 -41.16 42.46 34.44
N LEU A 143 -40.49 43.09 33.47
CA LEU A 143 -40.58 44.54 33.24
C LEU A 143 -42.02 44.97 32.90
N GLY A 144 -42.71 44.22 32.05
CA GLY A 144 -44.12 44.48 31.71
C GLY A 144 -45.03 44.49 32.93
N THR A 145 -44.83 43.52 33.84
CA THR A 145 -45.56 43.41 35.11
C THR A 145 -45.27 44.60 36.03
N GLN A 146 -44.01 45.01 36.16
CA GLN A 146 -43.61 46.18 36.97
C GLN A 146 -44.22 47.48 36.43
N VAL A 147 -44.21 47.69 35.12
CA VAL A 147 -44.85 48.85 34.47
C VAL A 147 -46.34 48.88 34.75
N GLN A 148 -47.02 47.74 34.71
CA GLN A 148 -48.45 47.66 35.00
C GLN A 148 -48.77 47.99 36.47
N SER A 149 -47.98 47.48 37.41
CA SER A 149 -48.10 47.81 38.84
C SER A 149 -47.88 49.30 39.12
N LEU A 150 -46.90 49.92 38.44
CA LEU A 150 -46.66 51.35 38.53
C LEU A 150 -47.86 52.15 38.00
N ARG A 151 -48.41 51.78 36.84
CA ARG A 151 -49.60 52.41 36.25
C ARG A 151 -50.80 52.37 37.21
N GLU A 152 -51.04 51.23 37.87
CA GLU A 152 -52.11 51.10 38.85
C GLU A 152 -51.89 51.98 40.08
N SER A 153 -50.65 52.09 40.55
CA SER A 153 -50.29 52.90 41.71
C SER A 153 -50.47 54.40 41.41
N VAL A 154 -50.07 54.84 40.22
CA VAL A 154 -50.34 56.20 39.73
C VAL A 154 -51.85 56.44 39.59
N LYS A 155 -52.60 55.48 39.03
CA LYS A 155 -54.07 55.59 38.90
C LYS A 155 -54.76 55.70 40.26
N ARG A 156 -54.32 54.95 41.27
CA ARG A 156 -54.81 55.07 42.66
C ARG A 156 -54.56 56.45 43.24
N LEU A 157 -53.37 57.00 43.02
CA LEU A 157 -53.04 58.36 43.46
C LEU A 157 -53.87 59.42 42.72
N HIS A 158 -54.23 59.15 41.46
CA HIS A 158 -54.99 60.07 40.61
C HIS A 158 -56.51 59.95 40.74
N TYR A 159 -57.08 58.91 41.38
CA TYR A 159 -58.52 58.79 41.58
C TYR A 159 -58.94 59.49 42.89
N PRO A 160 -59.65 60.65 42.85
CA PRO A 160 -60.19 61.24 44.06
C PRO A 160 -61.33 60.36 44.58
N HIS A 161 -61.24 59.90 45.82
CA HIS A 161 -62.34 59.24 46.53
C HIS A 161 -63.49 60.25 46.80
N PRO A 162 -64.71 60.04 46.29
CA PRO A 162 -65.88 60.73 46.82
C PRO A 162 -66.22 60.14 48.20
N ARG A 163 -66.27 60.99 49.24
CA ARG A 163 -66.75 60.61 50.59
C ARG A 163 -68.27 60.80 50.67
N GLY A 164 -69.01 59.74 51.05
CA GLY A 164 -70.42 59.82 51.43
C GLY A 164 -71.09 58.45 51.61
N LEU A 165 -71.71 58.22 52.76
CA LEU A 165 -72.19 56.95 53.34
C LEU A 165 -73.61 56.51 52.89
N THR A 166 -73.76 55.23 52.48
CA THR A 166 -74.77 54.18 52.85
C THR A 166 -76.32 54.42 52.71
N PRO A 167 -77.24 53.45 52.97
CA PRO A 167 -78.10 52.81 51.95
C PRO A 167 -79.64 52.79 52.23
N SER A 168 -80.50 52.50 51.24
CA SER A 168 -81.86 51.98 51.50
C SER A 168 -82.51 51.27 50.29
N LEU A 169 -82.84 49.98 50.49
CA LEU A 169 -84.02 49.18 50.05
C LEU A 169 -84.93 49.81 48.95
N THR A 170 -85.40 49.21 47.85
CA THR A 170 -85.72 47.84 47.34
C THR A 170 -86.18 47.97 45.84
N PRO A 171 -86.84 46.98 45.16
CA PRO A 171 -86.32 45.99 44.22
C PRO A 171 -86.70 46.19 42.72
N SER A 172 -86.07 45.37 41.85
CA SER A 172 -86.12 45.23 40.36
C SER A 172 -87.46 44.68 39.77
N PRO A 173 -87.59 44.14 38.51
CA PRO A 173 -87.17 44.43 37.11
C PRO A 173 -88.43 44.33 36.15
N PRO A 174 -88.46 43.88 34.85
CA PRO A 174 -87.46 43.53 33.81
C PRO A 174 -87.73 44.19 32.41
N LEU A 175 -86.89 43.99 31.39
CA LEU A 175 -87.05 43.01 30.27
C LEU A 175 -85.71 42.96 29.49
N SER A 176 -84.98 41.84 29.44
CA SER A 176 -85.10 40.71 28.49
C SER A 176 -84.98 41.09 27.00
N ARG A 177 -83.81 40.85 26.40
CA ARG A 177 -83.73 40.31 25.03
C ARG A 177 -82.46 39.48 24.79
N LYS A 178 -82.66 38.47 23.94
CA LYS A 178 -81.98 37.19 23.79
C LYS A 178 -81.15 37.14 22.49
N ALA A 179 -79.90 36.63 22.59
CA ALA A 179 -79.09 35.80 21.64
C ALA A 179 -78.83 36.35 20.20
N PRO A 180 -77.92 35.77 19.34
CA PRO A 180 -77.17 34.50 19.46
C PRO A 180 -75.68 34.47 19.00
N GLY A 181 -74.99 33.40 19.42
CA GLY A 181 -74.08 32.54 18.62
C GLY A 181 -73.01 33.12 17.69
N ALA A 182 -71.74 32.86 18.03
CA ALA A 182 -70.70 32.64 17.02
C ALA A 182 -69.74 31.55 17.54
N GLY A 183 -69.88 30.35 16.96
CA GLY A 183 -68.89 29.29 17.11
C GLY A 183 -67.61 29.67 16.38
N VAL A 184 -66.46 29.39 16.98
CA VAL A 184 -65.17 29.41 16.31
C VAL A 184 -64.68 27.95 16.24
N PRO A 185 -64.24 27.46 15.07
CA PRO A 185 -63.96 26.04 14.87
C PRO A 185 -62.64 25.61 15.52
N GLY A 186 -62.55 24.32 15.82
CA GLY A 186 -61.41 23.69 16.47
C GLY A 186 -60.10 23.72 15.66
N PRO A 187 -58.98 23.31 16.29
CA PRO A 187 -57.67 23.33 15.64
C PRO A 187 -57.61 22.32 14.49
N SER A 188 -57.23 22.84 13.32
CA SER A 188 -56.82 22.09 12.15
C SER A 188 -55.70 21.11 12.49
N SER A 189 -55.95 19.85 12.17
CA SER A 189 -54.96 18.79 12.13
C SER A 189 -53.84 19.15 11.14
N LEU A 190 -52.60 19.23 11.63
CA LEU A 190 -51.41 19.20 10.80
C LEU A 190 -51.42 17.92 9.94
N PRO A 191 -51.04 17.98 8.65
CA PRO A 191 -50.85 16.77 7.86
C PRO A 191 -49.69 15.96 8.45
N LYS A 192 -49.95 14.69 8.79
CA LYS A 192 -48.92 13.71 9.10
C LYS A 192 -47.99 13.62 7.89
N ARG A 193 -46.79 14.22 7.99
CA ARG A 193 -45.70 13.90 7.07
C ARG A 193 -45.39 12.42 7.24
N SER A 194 -45.78 11.63 6.25
CA SER A 194 -45.33 10.26 6.06
C SER A 194 -43.81 10.26 5.99
N ALA A 195 -43.17 9.84 7.09
CA ALA A 195 -41.77 9.52 7.10
C ALA A 195 -41.58 8.29 6.20
N LYS A 196 -41.13 8.52 4.96
CA LYS A 196 -40.61 7.45 4.10
C LYS A 196 -39.35 6.91 4.78
N PRO A 197 -39.19 5.60 4.98
CA PRO A 197 -37.96 5.05 5.53
C PRO A 197 -36.81 5.43 4.58
N ARG A 198 -35.76 6.05 5.11
CA ARG A 198 -34.49 6.15 4.39
C ARG A 198 -34.00 4.73 4.17
N GLN A 199 -33.96 4.31 2.90
CA GLN A 199 -33.30 3.07 2.50
C GLN A 199 -31.87 3.08 3.05
N PRO A 200 -31.36 1.96 3.60
CA PRO A 200 -29.96 1.87 3.95
C PRO A 200 -29.11 2.04 2.70
N PHE A 201 -28.03 2.83 2.81
CA PHE A 201 -26.97 2.88 1.81
C PHE A 201 -26.37 1.47 1.67
N THR A 202 -26.84 0.71 0.69
CA THR A 202 -26.18 -0.53 0.27
C THR A 202 -25.54 -0.32 -1.09
N THR A 203 -24.28 -0.77 -1.15
CA THR A 203 -23.45 -1.00 -2.33
C THR A 203 -22.82 0.23 -2.99
N VAL A 204 -21.63 0.56 -2.49
CA VAL A 204 -20.54 1.12 -3.33
C VAL A 204 -20.20 0.04 -4.38
N PRO A 205 -20.22 0.34 -5.69
CA PRO A 205 -19.78 -0.62 -6.69
C PRO A 205 -18.27 -0.89 -6.54
N PRO A 206 -17.78 -2.11 -6.81
CA PRO A 206 -16.34 -2.37 -6.78
C PRO A 206 -15.67 -1.53 -7.87
N LEU A 207 -14.69 -0.73 -7.46
CA LEU A 207 -13.80 -0.04 -8.39
C LEU A 207 -13.09 -1.10 -9.22
N GLY A 208 -13.49 -1.22 -10.49
CA GLY A 208 -12.75 -2.00 -11.47
C GLY A 208 -11.36 -1.41 -11.63
N CYS A 209 -10.35 -2.22 -11.37
CA CYS A 209 -8.99 -1.99 -11.85
C CYS A 209 -9.03 -1.91 -13.39
N SER A 210 -8.92 -0.70 -13.93
CA SER A 210 -8.48 -0.52 -15.31
C SER A 210 -7.79 0.82 -15.45
N THR A 211 -6.51 0.72 -15.84
CA THR A 211 -5.68 1.73 -16.50
C THR A 211 -5.28 2.97 -15.70
N TRP A 212 -4.12 2.88 -15.03
CA TRP A 212 -3.24 4.04 -14.87
C TRP A 212 -2.26 4.06 -16.06
N PRO A 213 -2.07 5.19 -16.75
CA PRO A 213 -1.05 5.32 -17.79
C PRO A 213 0.32 5.54 -17.15
N ASP A 214 1.32 4.79 -17.66
CA ASP A 214 2.74 4.95 -17.34
C ASP A 214 3.22 6.38 -17.60
N ILE A 215 3.75 7.03 -16.55
CA ILE A 215 4.74 8.11 -16.61
C ILE A 215 5.74 7.86 -15.48
#